data_AF-A0A2E9UA96-F1
#
_entry.id   AF-A0A2E9UA96-F1
#
_cell.length_a   1.000
_cell.length_b   1.000
_cell.length_c   1.000
_cell.angle_alpha   90.00
_cell.angle_beta   90.00
_cell.angle_gamma   90.00
#
_symmetry.space_group_name_H-M   'P 1'
#
loop_
_entity.id
_entity.type
_entity.pdbx_description
1 polymer ?
#
loop_
_entity_poly.entity_id
_entity_poly.type
_entity_poly.pdbx_seq_one_letter_code
_entity_poly.pdbx_strand_id
1 'polypeptide(L)'
;MLGGSYTDSIEGKYCQPDCDKPVSYLLLNSDSSFSLHTVLYGGISRHGNWEFIEENKIQIRTTKITSPNNPYQMPPPQVITILSNQELEIGNTLYIQ
;
A
#
# COMPACT_ATOMS: atom_id res chain seq x y z
N MET A 1 -27.99 1.82 -4.14
CA MET A 1 -26.86 1.15 -4.83
C MET A 1 -25.81 2.22 -5.09
N LEU A 2 -24.83 2.35 -4.20
CA LEU A 2 -23.72 3.30 -4.39
C LEU A 2 -22.63 2.55 -5.16
N GLY A 3 -22.77 2.57 -6.49
CA GLY A 3 -21.73 2.12 -7.41
C GLY A 3 -20.61 3.15 -7.46
N GLY A 4 -19.70 3.08 -6.50
CA GLY A 4 -18.36 3.63 -6.66
C GLY A 4 -17.53 2.58 -7.38
N SER A 5 -17.41 2.70 -8.70
CA SER A 5 -16.41 1.95 -9.45
C SER A 5 -15.06 2.42 -8.93
N TYR A 6 -14.44 1.70 -7.99
CA TYR A 6 -13.02 1.87 -7.72
C TYR A 6 -12.34 1.69 -9.07
N THR A 7 -11.88 2.79 -9.65
CA THR A 7 -11.17 2.78 -10.93
C THR A 7 -10.08 1.73 -10.84
N ASP A 8 -9.90 1.00 -11.93
CA ASP A 8 -9.06 -0.20 -12.12
C ASP A 8 -7.62 -0.18 -11.56
N SER A 9 -7.20 0.89 -10.90
CA SER A 9 -6.01 0.95 -10.07
C SER A 9 -6.18 1.93 -8.91
N ILE A 10 -5.68 1.56 -7.72
CA ILE A 10 -5.49 2.50 -6.60
C ILE A 10 -4.04 2.98 -6.67
N GLU A 11 -3.86 4.27 -6.99
CA GLU A 11 -2.57 4.94 -7.00
C GLU A 11 -2.58 6.07 -5.98
N GLY A 12 -1.58 6.12 -5.10
CA GLY A 12 -1.43 7.23 -4.17
C GLY A 12 0.00 7.42 -3.69
N LYS A 13 0.34 8.68 -3.44
CA LYS A 13 1.56 9.09 -2.73
C LYS A 13 1.14 9.36 -1.30
N TYR A 14 1.77 8.71 -0.33
CA TYR A 14 1.33 8.73 1.06
C TYR A 14 2.40 9.28 2.00
N CYS A 15 1.92 9.96 3.03
CA CYS A 15 2.64 10.55 4.15
C CYS A 15 2.32 9.79 5.43
N GLN A 16 3.23 9.82 6.42
CA GLN A 16 2.96 9.25 7.73
C GLN A 16 3.73 9.97 8.87
N PRO A 17 3.09 10.30 10.01
CA PRO A 17 1.68 10.71 10.16
C PRO A 17 1.44 12.17 9.72
N ASP A 18 2.51 12.96 9.61
CA ASP A 18 2.54 14.34 9.14
C ASP A 18 3.93 14.56 8.53
N CYS A 19 4.02 14.86 7.23
CA CYS A 19 5.29 15.23 6.63
C CYS A 19 5.08 16.17 5.43
N ASP A 20 5.99 17.16 5.30
CA ASP A 20 5.95 18.19 4.25
C ASP A 20 5.95 17.62 2.81
N LYS A 21 6.33 16.34 2.63
CA LYS A 21 6.41 15.64 1.35
C LYS A 21 6.04 14.17 1.50
N PRO A 22 5.38 13.54 0.52
CA PRO A 22 5.13 12.11 0.49
C PRO A 22 6.41 11.28 0.61
N VAL A 23 6.36 10.29 1.48
CA VAL A 23 7.48 9.37 1.76
C VAL A 23 7.23 7.97 1.19
N SER A 24 6.00 7.70 0.74
CA SER A 24 5.58 6.42 0.19
C SER A 24 4.78 6.59 -1.08
N TYR A 25 4.81 5.59 -1.96
CA TYR A 25 3.99 5.49 -3.16
C TYR A 25 3.46 4.07 -3.28
N LEU A 26 2.14 3.92 -3.36
CA LEU A 26 1.43 2.66 -3.52
C LEU A 26 0.68 2.67 -4.85
N LEU A 27 0.85 1.59 -5.61
CA LEU A 27 0.11 1.31 -6.84
C LEU A 27 -0.46 -0.11 -6.75
N LEU A 28 -1.77 -0.23 -6.89
CA LEU A 28 -2.51 -1.48 -7.07
C LEU A 28 -3.00 -1.53 -8.51
N ASN A 29 -2.55 -2.51 -9.29
CA ASN A 29 -2.91 -2.66 -10.70
C ASN A 29 -4.14 -3.57 -10.87
N SER A 30 -4.90 -3.39 -11.95
CA SER A 30 -6.07 -4.22 -12.28
C SER A 30 -5.75 -5.70 -12.50
N ASP A 31 -4.50 -6.03 -12.84
CA ASP A 31 -4.01 -7.41 -12.96
C ASP A 31 -3.73 -8.09 -11.61
N SER A 32 -4.20 -7.49 -10.50
CA SER A 32 -3.97 -7.94 -9.12
C SER A 32 -2.52 -7.87 -8.65
N SER A 33 -1.61 -7.19 -9.37
CA SER A 33 -0.27 -6.89 -8.89
C SER A 33 -0.21 -5.58 -8.10
N PHE A 34 0.70 -5.47 -7.13
CA PHE A 34 0.97 -4.21 -6.44
C PHE A 34 2.46 -3.86 -6.41
N SER A 35 2.74 -2.57 -6.31
CA SER A 35 4.05 -2.03 -5.96
C SER A 35 3.92 -0.98 -4.86
N LEU A 36 4.82 -1.05 -3.88
CA LEU A 36 4.95 -0.08 -2.81
C LEU A 36 6.40 0.36 -2.74
N HIS A 37 6.67 1.64 -2.91
CA HIS A 37 7.97 2.24 -2.69
C HIS A 37 7.90 3.19 -1.50
N THR A 38 8.85 3.12 -0.57
CA THR A 38 8.96 4.07 0.53
C THR A 38 10.41 4.46 0.77
N VAL A 39 10.64 5.73 1.07
CA VAL A 39 11.96 6.22 1.53
C VAL A 39 12.16 6.04 3.04
N LEU A 40 11.11 5.62 3.75
CA LEU A 40 11.20 5.26 5.16
C LEU A 40 12.14 4.06 5.36
N TYR A 41 12.70 3.95 6.56
CA TYR A 41 13.53 2.81 6.98
C TYR A 41 14.74 2.52 6.06
N GLY A 42 15.28 3.56 5.42
CA GLY A 42 16.43 3.44 4.54
C GLY A 42 16.10 3.07 3.09
N GLY A 43 14.83 3.18 2.69
CA GLY A 43 14.40 2.95 1.31
C GLY A 43 14.05 1.48 1.05
N ILE A 44 12.75 1.20 0.88
CA ILE A 44 12.26 -0.15 0.62
C ILE A 44 11.29 -0.12 -0.57
N SER A 45 11.47 -1.06 -1.50
CA SER A 45 10.48 -1.37 -2.53
C SER A 45 9.91 -2.77 -2.32
N ARG A 46 8.59 -2.89 -2.31
CA ARG A 46 7.84 -4.15 -2.18
C ARG A 46 6.99 -4.36 -3.42
N HIS A 47 6.93 -5.60 -3.88
CA HIS A 47 6.07 -6.02 -4.98
C HIS A 47 5.35 -7.31 -4.61
N GLY A 48 4.19 -7.54 -5.19
CA GLY A 48 3.44 -8.77 -5.00
C GLY A 48 2.03 -8.69 -5.57
N ASN A 49 1.10 -9.37 -4.91
CA ASN A 49 -0.29 -9.43 -5.34
C ASN A 49 -1.23 -8.81 -4.31
N TRP A 50 -2.40 -8.36 -4.76
CA TRP A 50 -3.46 -7.83 -3.90
C TRP A 50 -4.83 -8.39 -4.28
N GLU A 51 -5.74 -8.41 -3.31
CA GLU A 51 -7.13 -8.85 -3.49
C GLU A 51 -8.06 -8.09 -2.54
N PHE A 52 -9.32 -7.86 -2.94
CA PHE A 52 -10.35 -7.42 -2.02
C PHE A 52 -10.75 -8.58 -1.11
N ILE A 53 -10.83 -8.31 0.20
CA ILE A 53 -11.35 -9.27 1.19
C ILE A 53 -12.69 -8.80 1.79
N GLU A 54 -12.95 -7.49 1.77
CA GLU A 54 -14.22 -6.85 2.14
C GLU A 54 -14.39 -5.55 1.32
N GLU A 55 -15.56 -4.89 1.40
CA GLU A 55 -15.90 -3.68 0.62
C GLU A 55 -14.82 -2.59 0.66
N ASN A 56 -14.18 -2.38 1.82
CA ASN A 56 -13.13 -1.37 2.02
C ASN A 56 -11.83 -1.96 2.56
N LYS A 57 -11.61 -3.27 2.37
CA LYS A 57 -10.38 -3.93 2.82
C LYS A 57 -9.75 -4.72 1.71
N ILE A 58 -8.46 -4.49 1.53
CA ILE A 58 -7.62 -5.26 0.63
C ILE A 58 -6.58 -6.03 1.43
N GLN A 59 -6.18 -7.18 0.92
CA GLN A 59 -5.04 -7.92 1.41
C GLN A 59 -3.91 -7.84 0.39
N ILE A 60 -2.71 -7.50 0.85
CA ILE A 60 -1.49 -7.55 0.03
C ILE A 60 -0.61 -8.73 0.46
N ARG A 61 -0.01 -9.41 -0.51
CA ARG A 61 0.96 -10.49 -0.31
C ARG A 61 2.26 -10.15 -1.02
N THR A 62 3.29 -9.82 -0.24
CA THR A 62 4.60 -9.49 -0.81
C THR A 62 5.31 -10.73 -1.31
N THR A 63 5.81 -10.66 -2.54
CA THR A 63 6.59 -11.74 -3.18
C THR A 63 8.05 -11.32 -3.40
N LYS A 64 8.31 -10.01 -3.44
CA LYS A 64 9.65 -9.45 -3.62
C LYS A 64 9.85 -8.19 -2.79
N ILE A 65 11.02 -8.10 -2.16
CA ILE A 65 11.51 -6.90 -1.46
C ILE A 65 12.84 -6.51 -2.08
N THR A 66 13.05 -5.21 -2.28
CA THR A 66 14.33 -4.64 -2.70
C THR A 66 14.70 -3.53 -1.71
N SER A 67 15.87 -3.65 -1.10
CA SER A 67 16.40 -2.71 -0.12
C SER A 67 17.92 -2.62 -0.27
N PRO A 68 18.53 -1.44 -0.04
CA PRO A 68 19.98 -1.29 0.01
C PRO A 68 20.60 -1.90 1.28
N ASN A 69 19.83 -2.04 2.36
CA ASN A 69 20.33 -2.45 3.68
C ASN A 69 19.73 -3.81 4.09
N ASN A 70 20.57 -4.85 4.11
CA ASN A 70 20.30 -6.20 4.64
C ASN A 70 19.10 -6.98 4.06
N PRO A 71 19.09 -8.33 4.18
CA PRO A 71 17.94 -9.12 3.76
C PRO A 71 16.74 -8.85 4.68
N TYR A 72 15.69 -8.27 4.12
CA TYR A 72 14.41 -8.12 4.81
C TYR A 72 13.71 -9.46 4.92
N GLN A 73 13.15 -9.74 6.09
CA GLN A 73 12.22 -10.87 6.24
C GLN A 73 10.94 -10.56 5.45
N MET A 74 10.46 -11.55 4.68
CA MET A 74 9.19 -11.40 3.98
C MET A 74 8.06 -11.25 5.00
N PRO A 75 7.26 -10.18 4.95
CA PRO A 75 6.15 -10.00 5.88
C PRO A 75 5.06 -11.04 5.60
N PRO A 76 4.25 -11.40 6.62
CA PRO A 76 3.01 -12.12 6.38
C PRO A 76 2.07 -11.28 5.50
N PRO A 77 0.97 -11.85 4.99
CA PRO A 77 -0.10 -11.09 4.36
C PRO A 77 -0.53 -9.93 5.25
N GLN A 78 -0.73 -8.75 4.66
CA GLN A 78 -1.13 -7.55 5.37
C GLN A 78 -2.46 -7.04 4.85
N VAL A 79 -3.30 -6.57 5.77
CA VAL A 79 -4.59 -5.94 5.44
C VAL A 79 -4.37 -4.43 5.39
N ILE A 80 -4.93 -3.80 4.35
CA ILE A 80 -5.04 -2.36 4.21
C ILE A 80 -6.52 -2.02 4.23
N THR A 81 -6.92 -1.12 5.13
CA THR A 81 -8.27 -0.55 5.18
C THR A 81 -8.28 0.75 4.40
N ILE A 82 -9.19 0.88 3.45
CA ILE A 82 -9.43 2.10 2.70
C ILE A 82 -10.45 2.93 3.50
N LEU A 83 -10.00 4.01 4.13
CA LEU A 83 -10.88 4.87 4.93
C LEU A 83 -11.57 5.92 4.05
N SER A 84 -10.85 6.44 3.07
CA SER A 84 -11.36 7.36 2.05
C SER A 84 -10.48 7.30 0.80
N ASN A 85 -10.78 8.14 -0.20
CA ASN A 85 -9.95 8.28 -1.39
C ASN A 85 -8.54 8.82 -1.09
N GLN A 86 -8.30 9.36 0.10
CA GLN A 86 -7.03 9.99 0.50
C GLN A 86 -6.41 9.37 1.76
N GLU A 87 -7.09 8.41 2.39
CA GLU A 87 -6.70 7.88 3.68
C GLU A 87 -6.70 6.34 3.67
N LEU A 88 -5.57 5.77 4.04
CA LEU A 88 -5.39 4.33 4.18
C LEU A 88 -4.87 3.99 5.57
N GLU A 89 -5.30 2.85 6.11
CA GLU A 89 -4.74 2.27 7.32
C GLU A 89 -4.03 0.95 6.99
N ILE A 90 -2.75 0.83 7.39
CA ILE A 90 -1.98 -0.42 7.27
C ILE A 90 -1.52 -0.83 8.66
N GLY A 91 -2.08 -1.93 9.19
CA GLY A 91 -1.88 -2.28 10.60
C GLY A 91 -2.53 -1.25 11.51
N ASN A 92 -1.74 -0.54 12.34
CA ASN A 92 -2.20 0.51 13.26
C ASN A 92 -1.74 1.92 12.83
N THR A 93 -1.46 2.08 11.55
CA THR A 93 -0.69 3.19 11.00
C THR A 93 -1.53 3.86 9.92
N LEU A 94 -1.85 5.14 10.12
CA LEU A 94 -2.61 5.97 9.19
C LEU A 94 -1.69 6.61 8.16
N TYR A 95 -2.02 6.45 6.89
CA TYR A 95 -1.37 7.07 5.75
C TYR A 95 -2.33 8.04 5.07
N ILE A 96 -1.86 9.26 4.81
CA ILE A 96 -2.65 10.35 4.21
C ILE A 96 -1.96 10.77 2.91
N GLN A 97 -2.74 11.02 1.84
CA GLN A 97 -2.25 11.46 0.53
C GLN A 97 -1.86 12.94 0.48
#